data_AF-A0A1V8RQ84-F1
#
_entry.id   AF-A0A1V8RQ84-F1
#
_cell.length_a   1.000
_cell.length_b   1.000
_cell.length_c   1.000
_cell.angle_alpha   90.00
_cell.angle_beta   90.00
_cell.angle_gamma   90.00
#
_symmetry.space_group_name_H-M   'P 1'
#
loop_
_entity.id
_entity.type
_entity.pdbx_description
1 polymer ?
#
loop_
_entity_poly.entity_id
_entity_poly.type
_entity_poly.pdbx_seq_one_letter_code
_entity_poly.pdbx_strand_id
1 'polypeptide(L)' 'MTSDYSAARLHLERAYHYLKGSDDTSRKTCEALDVLIEAVAVAECTRPKGEVVAFPGPFRQGAQGHKAFRSR' A
#
# COMPACT_ATOMS: atom_id res chain seq x y z
N MET A 1 -10.94 -1.94 -13.04
CA MET A 1 -11.14 -2.35 -11.64
C MET A 1 -9.79 -2.80 -11.09
N THR A 2 -9.30 -2.19 -10.03
CA THR A 2 -8.08 -2.63 -9.34
C THR A 2 -8.47 -3.63 -8.25
N SER A 3 -7.92 -4.85 -8.28
CA SER A 3 -8.12 -5.79 -7.17
C SER A 3 -7.51 -5.23 -5.89
N ASP A 4 -8.26 -5.30 -4.80
CA ASP A 4 -7.78 -4.99 -3.46
C ASP A 4 -7.12 -6.25 -2.88
N TYR A 5 -5.86 -6.44 -3.22
CA TYR A 5 -5.08 -7.59 -2.74
C TYR A 5 -4.88 -7.55 -1.22
N SER A 6 -4.77 -6.35 -0.63
CA SER A 6 -4.65 -6.16 0.82
C SER A 6 -5.88 -6.66 1.57
N ALA A 7 -7.08 -6.34 1.08
CA ALA A 7 -8.31 -6.90 1.64
C ALA A 7 -8.36 -8.43 1.44
N ALA A 8 -8.02 -8.93 0.25
CA ALA A 8 -8.03 -10.36 -0.04
C ALA A 8 -7.11 -11.15 0.92
N ARG A 9 -5.87 -10.67 1.13
CA ARG A 9 -4.91 -11.28 2.04
C ARG A 9 -5.42 -11.33 3.48
N LEU A 10 -5.95 -10.21 3.99
CA LEU A 10 -6.53 -10.15 5.34
C LEU A 10 -7.64 -11.19 5.54
N HIS A 11 -8.49 -11.40 4.53
CA HIS A 11 -9.57 -12.38 4.60
C HIS A 11 -9.06 -13.83 4.56
N LEU A 12 -8.03 -14.12 3.78
CA LEU A 12 -7.41 -15.45 3.72
C LEU A 12 -6.71 -15.81 5.05
N GLU A 13 -5.95 -14.87 5.63
CA GLU A 13 -5.29 -15.07 6.93
C GLU A 13 -6.32 -15.35 8.05
N ARG A 14 -7.46 -14.65 8.03
CA ARG A 14 -8.57 -14.92 8.96
C ARG A 14 -9.16 -16.31 8.75
N ALA A 15 -9.41 -16.72 7.51
CA ALA A 15 -9.93 -18.05 7.21
C ALA A 15 -8.99 -19.15 7.74
N TYR A 16 -7.68 -18.99 7.52
CA TYR A 16 -6.65 -19.90 8.04
C TYR A 16 -6.71 -20.00 9.58
N HIS A 17 -6.85 -18.87 10.28
CA HIS A 17 -6.95 -18.86 11.74
C HIS A 17 -8.21 -19.51 12.30
N TYR A 18 -9.31 -19.53 11.55
CA TYR A 18 -10.53 -20.23 11.96
C TYR A 18 -10.46 -21.73 11.71
N LEU A 19 -9.69 -22.16 10.71
CA LEU A 19 -9.45 -23.56 10.38
C LEU A 19 -8.33 -24.15 11.24
N LYS A 20 -8.55 -24.24 12.56
CA LYS A 20 -7.64 -24.96 13.49
C LYS A 20 -8.03 -26.41 13.75
N GLY A 21 -8.92 -26.97 12.92
CA GLY A 21 -9.33 -28.37 13.02
C GLY A 21 -8.17 -29.31 12.73
N SER A 22 -8.12 -30.45 13.44
CA SER A 22 -7.14 -31.51 13.21
C SER A 22 -7.59 -32.52 12.15
N ASP A 23 -8.78 -32.33 11.58
CA ASP A 23 -9.31 -33.17 10.52
C ASP A 23 -8.58 -32.94 9.20
N ASP A 24 -8.64 -33.95 8.32
CA ASP A 24 -7.95 -33.94 7.04
C ASP A 24 -8.42 -32.81 6.12
N THR A 25 -9.71 -32.44 6.18
CA THR A 25 -10.27 -31.33 5.41
C THR A 25 -9.71 -30.00 5.87
N SER A 26 -9.66 -29.76 7.18
CA SER A 26 -9.03 -28.56 7.75
C SER A 26 -7.57 -28.45 7.33
N ARG A 27 -6.79 -29.53 7.43
CA ARG A 27 -5.38 -29.54 7.00
C ARG A 27 -5.22 -29.20 5.52
N LYS A 28 -5.96 -29.88 4.63
CA LYS A 28 -5.91 -29.61 3.18
C LYS A 28 -6.36 -28.19 2.84
N THR A 29 -7.33 -27.67 3.57
CA THR A 29 -7.82 -26.31 3.37
C THR A 29 -6.75 -25.29 3.79
N CYS A 30 -6.06 -25.52 4.92
CA CYS A 30 -4.94 -24.68 5.35
C CYS A 30 -3.79 -24.69 4.33
N GLU A 31 -3.42 -25.87 3.80
CA GLU A 31 -2.41 -25.98 2.73
C GLU A 31 -2.81 -25.18 1.48
N ALA A 32 -4.08 -25.22 1.08
CA ALA A 32 -4.57 -24.43 -0.04
C ALA A 32 -4.57 -22.91 0.27
N LEU A 33 -4.92 -22.53 1.49
CA LEU A 33 -4.90 -21.14 1.93
C LEU A 33 -3.48 -20.55 1.94
N ASP A 34 -2.46 -21.33 2.32
CA ASP A 34 -1.07 -20.89 2.29
C ASP A 34 -0.63 -20.49 0.87
N VAL A 35 -0.93 -21.32 -0.13
CA VAL A 35 -0.64 -21.04 -1.54
C VAL A 35 -1.34 -19.76 -2.01
N LEU A 36 -2.59 -19.55 -1.61
CA LEU A 36 -3.36 -18.36 -1.99
C LEU A 36 -2.81 -17.10 -1.31
N ILE A 37 -2.45 -17.16 -0.02
CA ILE A 37 -1.87 -16.04 0.72
C ILE A 37 -0.55 -15.62 0.06
N GLU A 38 0.31 -16.57 -0.31
CA GLU A 38 1.56 -16.30 -1.00
C GLU A 38 1.31 -15.62 -2.36
N ALA A 39 0.42 -16.17 -3.19
CA ALA A 39 0.11 -15.60 -4.50
C ALA A 39 -0.42 -14.16 -4.40
N VAL A 40 -1.29 -13.89 -3.42
CA VAL A 40 -1.82 -12.55 -3.17
C VAL A 40 -0.72 -11.61 -2.67
N ALA A 41 0.15 -12.04 -1.77
CA ALA A 41 1.28 -11.23 -1.30
C ALA A 41 2.24 -10.86 -2.45
N VAL A 42 2.50 -11.79 -3.38
CA VAL A 42 3.28 -11.49 -4.59
C VAL A 42 2.55 -10.46 -5.47
N ALA A 43 1.24 -10.59 -5.63
CA ALA A 43 0.43 -9.63 -6.38
C ALA A 43 0.40 -8.23 -5.72
N GLU A 44 0.39 -8.15 -4.40
CA GLU A 44 0.53 -6.90 -3.63
C GLU A 44 1.87 -6.22 -3.92
N CYS A 45 2.97 -6.97 -3.86
CA CYS A 45 4.33 -6.45 -4.03
C CYS A 45 4.67 -6.09 -5.48
N THR A 46 4.08 -6.78 -6.45
CA THR A 46 4.27 -6.51 -7.89
C THR A 46 3.45 -5.32 -8.38
N ARG A 47 2.51 -4.82 -7.58
CA ARG A 47 1.76 -3.60 -7.91
C ARG A 47 2.74 -2.42 -8.01
N PRO A 48 2.70 -1.62 -9.08
CA PRO A 48 3.66 -0.52 -9.28
C PRO A 48 3.65 0.40 -8.07
N LYS A 49 4.87 0.72 -7.57
CA LYS A 49 5.08 1.67 -6.48
C LYS A 49 4.29 2.94 -6.81
N GLY A 50 3.41 3.34 -5.88
CA GLY A 50 2.57 4.53 -6.03
C GLY A 50 3.40 5.74 -6.44
N GLU A 51 2.76 6.68 -7.14
CA GLU A 51 3.40 7.90 -7.61
C GLU A 51 4.10 8.60 -6.44
N VAL A 52 5.43 8.69 -6.50
CA VAL A 52 6.23 9.37 -5.48
C VAL A 52 6.02 10.87 -5.66
N VAL A 53 5.15 11.45 -4.84
CA VAL A 53 4.93 12.90 -4.84
C VAL A 53 6.13 13.57 -4.17
N ALA A 54 6.81 14.44 -4.89
CA ALA A 54 7.90 15.23 -4.35
C ALA A 54 7.39 16.17 -3.26
N PHE A 55 8.10 16.22 -2.12
CA PHE A 55 7.81 17.17 -1.07
C PHE A 55 7.93 18.61 -1.61
N PRO A 56 6.93 19.50 -1.40
CA PRO A 56 7.02 20.85 -1.91
C PRO A 56 8.24 21.56 -1.31
N GLY A 57 9.18 21.95 -2.18
CA GLY A 57 10.37 22.70 -1.81
C GLY A 57 10.01 24.07 -1.22
N PRO A 58 10.95 24.72 -0.48
CA PRO A 58 10.68 26.00 0.15
C PRO A 58 10.27 27.04 -0.90
N PHE A 59 9.04 27.55 -0.77
CA PHE A 59 8.55 28.71 -1.51
C PHE A 59 9.47 29.90 -1.24
N ARG A 60 10.43 30.15 -2.13
CA ARG A 60 11.12 31.43 -2.19
C ARG A 60 10.21 32.41 -2.91
N GLN A 61 9.28 33.02 -2.17
CA GLN A 61 8.68 34.28 -2.60
C GLN A 61 9.82 35.28 -2.76
N GLY A 62 10.05 35.71 -3.99
CA GLY A 62 11.00 36.76 -4.31
C GLY A 62 10.63 38.01 -3.53
N ALA A 63 11.40 38.30 -2.49
CA ALA A 63 11.58 39.64 -1.99
C ALA A 63 12.31 40.43 -3.10
N GLN A 64 11.57 41.00 -4.04
CA GLN A 64 12.13 41.90 -5.04
C GLN A 64 11.52 43.30 -4.89
N GLY A 65 12.30 44.17 -4.25
CA GLY A 65 12.37 45.58 -4.57
C GLY A 65 11.34 46.49 -3.89
N HIS A 66 11.63 46.87 -2.65
CA HIS A 66 11.16 48.15 -2.10
C HIS A 66 11.47 49.28 -3.10
N LYS A 67 10.44 49.89 -3.68
CA LYS A 67 10.56 51.22 -4.31
C LYS A 67 10.89 52.22 -3.20
N ALA A 68 12.08 52.81 -3.23
CA ALA A 68 12.39 54.00 -2.44
C ALA A 68 12.66 55.17 -3.39
N PHE A 69 11.58 55.91 -3.61
CA PHE A 69 11.55 57.27 -4.13
C PHE A 69 12.41 58.19 -3.25
N ARG A 70 13.38 58.91 -3.83
CA ARG A 70 13.89 60.18 -3.27
C ARG A 70 14.30 61.15 -4.38
N SER A 71 13.66 62.31 -4.33
CA SER A 71 13.91 63.52 -5.11
C SER A 71 15.20 64.24 -4.68
N ARG A 72 15.92 64.83 -5.64
CA ARG A 72 16.24 66.27 -5.70
C ARG A 72 16.95 66.61 -7.01
#